data_AF-A0AA42YM85-F1
#
_entry.id   AF-A0AA42YM85-F1
#
_cell.length_a   1.000
_cell.length_b   1.000
_cell.length_c   1.000
_cell.angle_alpha   90.00
_cell.angle_beta   90.00
_cell.angle_gamma   90.00
#
_symmetry.space_group_name_H-M   'P 1'
#
loop_
_entity.id
_entity.type
_entity.pdbx_description
1 polymer ?
#
loop_
_entity_poly.entity_id
_entity_poly.type
_entity_poly.pdbx_seq_one_letter_code
_entity_poly.pdbx_strand_id
1 'polypeptide(L)'
;MDYEIMAARFLNLESNTAFRVISTEEARDLTLVYAPEIPEKYPQQLEAYKRMPDSVLFRVQKVRVDMSEYDLPGPTRKKVPCSRCGQVVRDNREVVQNGHNLCKPCAQGSYFSESEEITWPDMNRTPAQK
;
A
#
# COMPACT_ATOMS: atom_id res chain seq x y z
N MET A 1 2.49 4.18 -2.25
CA MET A 1 1.45 5.04 -2.87
C MET A 1 0.32 4.97 -1.87
N ASP A 2 0.43 5.80 -0.85
CA ASP A 2 -0.41 5.70 0.33
C ASP A 2 -1.12 7.03 0.39
N TYR A 3 -2.25 7.09 -0.32
CA TYR A 3 -3.05 8.31 -0.47
C TYR A 3 -4.12 8.42 0.63
N GLU A 4 -4.12 7.50 1.61
CA GLU A 4 -5.13 7.44 2.68
C GLU A 4 -6.58 7.32 2.18
N ILE A 5 -6.75 6.84 0.94
CA ILE A 5 -8.07 6.63 0.31
C ILE A 5 -8.38 5.14 0.28
N MET A 6 -9.60 4.77 0.67
CA MET A 6 -10.14 3.42 0.50
C MET A 6 -10.47 3.15 -0.97
N ALA A 7 -9.43 2.77 -1.73
CA ALA A 7 -9.56 2.38 -3.12
C ALA A 7 -8.57 1.25 -3.48
N ALA A 8 -8.98 0.40 -4.40
CA ALA A 8 -8.15 -0.64 -4.99
C ALA A 8 -7.99 -0.40 -6.50
N ARG A 9 -6.86 -0.85 -7.05
CA ARG A 9 -6.61 -0.85 -8.50
C ARG A 9 -6.34 -2.28 -8.94
N PHE A 10 -7.01 -2.69 -10.01
CA PHE A 10 -6.87 -3.99 -10.63
C PHE A 10 -6.39 -3.78 -12.06
N LEU A 11 -5.30 -4.45 -12.43
CA LEU A 11 -4.72 -4.40 -13.77
C LEU A 11 -4.67 -5.82 -14.33
N ASN A 12 -5.22 -5.99 -15.53
CA ASN A 12 -5.01 -7.19 -16.32
C ASN A 12 -3.72 -7.02 -17.14
N LEU A 13 -2.72 -7.86 -16.87
CA LEU A 13 -1.39 -7.76 -17.49
C LEU A 13 -1.37 -8.11 -18.98
N GLU A 14 -2.27 -8.98 -19.44
CA GLU A 14 -2.32 -9.42 -20.84
C GLU A 14 -2.92 -8.32 -21.73
N SER A 15 -4.03 -7.72 -21.29
CA SER A 15 -4.76 -6.69 -22.05
C SER A 15 -4.32 -5.26 -21.73
N ASN A 16 -3.47 -5.07 -20.71
CA ASN A 16 -3.11 -3.78 -20.13
C ASN A 16 -4.32 -2.88 -19.75
N THR A 17 -5.46 -3.50 -19.43
CA THR A 17 -6.66 -2.80 -18.99
C THR A 17 -6.70 -2.73 -17.48
N ALA A 18 -6.89 -1.53 -16.92
CA ALA A 18 -6.99 -1.33 -15.49
C ALA A 18 -8.28 -0.62 -15.07
N PHE A 19 -8.72 -0.98 -13.88
CA PHE A 19 -9.85 -0.37 -13.19
C PHE A 19 -9.45 0.03 -11.78
N ARG A 20 -9.94 1.20 -11.35
CA ARG A 20 -9.87 1.69 -9.98
C ARG A 20 -11.26 1.59 -9.37
N VAL A 21 -11.36 0.90 -8.24
CA VAL A 21 -12.60 0.74 -7.46
C VAL A 21 -12.47 1.55 -6.19
N ILE A 22 -13.44 2.41 -5.90
CA ILE A 22 -13.44 3.34 -4.78
C ILE A 22 -14.69 3.06 -3.95
N SER A 23 -14.56 2.89 -2.63
CA SER A 23 -15.73 2.83 -1.75
C SER A 23 -16.39 4.21 -1.64
N THR A 24 -17.71 4.26 -1.71
CA THR A 24 -18.49 5.49 -1.54
C THR A 24 -18.78 5.75 -0.07
N GLU A 25 -18.73 7.02 0.35
CA GLU A 25 -19.23 7.41 1.66
C GLU A 25 -20.76 7.47 1.64
N GLU A 26 -21.34 7.75 0.47
CA GLU A 26 -22.79 7.81 0.25
C GLU A 26 -23.49 6.48 0.59
N ALA A 27 -22.79 5.34 0.43
CA ALA A 27 -23.33 4.04 0.85
C ALA A 27 -23.57 3.94 2.37
N ARG A 28 -22.76 4.64 3.19
CA ARG A 28 -22.95 4.68 4.65
C ARG A 28 -24.21 5.43 5.04
N ASP A 29 -24.53 6.50 4.31
CA ASP A 29 -25.74 7.30 4.58
C ASP A 29 -27.02 6.56 4.17
N LEU A 30 -26.92 5.63 3.21
CA LEU A 30 -28.04 4.85 2.71
C LEU A 30 -28.34 3.59 3.54
N THR A 31 -27.60 3.29 4.61
CA THR A 31 -27.84 2.05 5.40
C THR A 31 -29.24 1.98 5.98
N LEU A 32 -29.79 3.12 6.39
CA LEU A 32 -31.16 3.24 6.90
C LEU A 32 -32.23 2.93 5.84
N VAL A 33 -31.93 3.14 4.56
CA VAL A 33 -32.87 2.86 3.46
C VAL A 33 -32.89 1.37 3.13
N TYR A 34 -31.72 0.72 3.20
CA TYR A 34 -31.57 -0.69 2.80
C TYR A 34 -31.79 -1.70 3.93
N ALA A 35 -31.65 -1.30 5.20
CA ALA A 35 -31.93 -2.13 6.37
C ALA A 35 -32.63 -1.34 7.51
N PRO A 36 -33.78 -0.70 7.25
CA PRO A 36 -34.49 0.11 8.26
C PRO A 36 -34.93 -0.67 9.49
N GLU A 37 -35.10 -1.99 9.35
CA GLU A 37 -35.60 -2.87 10.40
C GLU A 37 -34.56 -3.21 11.48
N ILE A 38 -33.27 -2.94 11.24
CA ILE A 38 -32.19 -3.24 12.18
C ILE A 38 -31.82 -1.96 12.96
N PRO A 39 -31.99 -1.93 14.29
CA PRO A 39 -31.74 -0.73 15.08
C PRO A 39 -30.25 -0.52 15.39
N GLU A 40 -29.46 -1.58 15.52
CA GLU A 40 -28.04 -1.46 15.83
C GLU A 40 -27.21 -1.06 14.60
N LYS A 41 -26.40 -0.01 14.74
CA LYS A 41 -25.61 0.58 13.64
C LYS A 41 -24.73 -0.42 12.87
N TYR A 42 -23.97 -1.26 13.58
CA TYR A 42 -23.04 -2.19 12.93
C TYR A 42 -23.76 -3.34 12.19
N PRO A 43 -24.69 -4.09 12.82
CA PRO A 43 -25.52 -5.07 12.12
C PRO A 43 -26.33 -4.47 10.96
N GLN A 44 -26.87 -3.26 11.11
CA GLN A 44 -27.61 -2.57 10.06
C GLN A 44 -26.72 -2.31 8.85
N GLN A 45 -25.51 -1.78 9.07
CA GLN A 45 -24.56 -1.50 7.99
C GLN A 45 -24.17 -2.78 7.25
N LEU A 46 -23.86 -3.85 7.99
CA LEU A 46 -23.49 -5.14 7.40
C LEU A 46 -24.61 -5.68 6.50
N GLU A 47 -25.85 -5.61 6.97
CA GLU A 47 -26.99 -6.14 6.23
C GLU A 47 -27.39 -5.24 5.06
N ALA A 48 -27.34 -3.92 5.24
CA ALA A 48 -27.54 -2.95 4.17
C ALA A 48 -26.53 -3.16 3.03
N TYR A 49 -25.25 -3.38 3.35
CA TYR A 49 -24.20 -3.59 2.35
C TYR A 49 -24.40 -4.87 1.54
N LYS A 50 -24.98 -5.93 2.11
CA LYS A 50 -25.33 -7.15 1.36
C LYS A 50 -26.47 -6.92 0.37
N ARG A 51 -27.32 -5.93 0.61
CA ARG A 51 -28.52 -5.62 -0.20
C ARG A 51 -28.27 -4.53 -1.23
N MET A 52 -27.33 -3.62 -0.97
CA MET A 52 -27.00 -2.53 -1.87
C MET A 52 -26.42 -3.06 -3.18
N PRO A 53 -26.83 -2.49 -4.34
CA PRO A 53 -26.16 -2.80 -5.60
C PRO A 53 -24.74 -2.23 -5.63
N ASP A 54 -23.85 -2.87 -6.38
CA ASP A 54 -22.44 -2.46 -6.51
C ASP A 54 -22.27 -0.99 -6.92
N SER A 55 -23.17 -0.46 -7.75
CA SER A 55 -23.14 0.94 -8.19
C SER A 55 -23.41 1.96 -7.07
N VAL A 56 -23.99 1.52 -5.96
CA VAL A 56 -24.18 2.34 -4.75
C VAL A 56 -22.96 2.22 -3.85
N LEU A 57 -22.43 1.00 -3.68
CA LEU A 57 -21.27 0.72 -2.82
C LEU A 57 -19.95 1.26 -3.38
N PHE A 58 -19.83 1.30 -4.71
CA PHE A 58 -18.57 1.56 -5.39
C PHE A 58 -18.70 2.50 -6.57
N ARG A 59 -17.66 3.33 -6.75
CA ARG A 59 -17.38 4.02 -8.01
C ARG A 59 -16.24 3.31 -8.72
N VAL A 60 -16.50 2.85 -9.94
CA VAL A 60 -15.52 2.14 -10.77
C VAL A 60 -15.06 3.05 -11.91
N GLN A 61 -13.74 3.24 -12.04
CA GLN A 61 -13.12 4.07 -13.05
C GLN A 61 -12.19 3.21 -13.92
N LYS A 62 -12.33 3.28 -15.25
CA LYS A 62 -11.28 2.77 -16.15
C LYS A 62 -10.08 3.72 -16.07
N VAL A 63 -8.90 3.19 -15.78
CA VAL A 63 -7.69 3.98 -15.56
C VAL A 63 -6.52 3.40 -16.36
N ARG A 64 -5.47 4.19 -16.55
CA ARG A 64 -4.17 3.71 -17.03
C ARG A 64 -3.24 3.53 -15.84
N VAL A 65 -2.55 2.40 -15.79
CA VAL A 65 -1.49 2.15 -14.81
C VAL A 65 -0.21 1.95 -15.60
N ASP A 66 0.80 2.77 -15.29
CA ASP A 66 2.14 2.56 -15.81
C ASP A 66 2.86 1.59 -14.86
N MET A 67 3.34 0.47 -15.39
CA MET A 67 4.11 -0.51 -14.63
C MET A 67 5.33 -0.95 -15.42
N SER A 68 6.45 -1.00 -14.72
CA SER A 68 7.66 -1.60 -15.25
C SER A 68 7.71 -3.10 -14.96
N GLU A 69 8.61 -3.83 -15.62
CA GLU A 69 8.87 -5.24 -15.31
C GLU A 69 9.35 -5.45 -13.86
N TYR A 70 9.87 -4.40 -13.22
CA TYR A 70 10.35 -4.39 -11.84
C TYR A 70 9.23 -4.22 -10.81
N ASP A 71 8.04 -3.81 -11.24
CA ASP A 71 6.84 -3.72 -10.40
C ASP A 71 6.05 -5.04 -10.36
N LEU A 72 6.37 -5.98 -11.26
CA LEU A 72 5.69 -7.26 -11.35
C LEU A 72 6.04 -8.17 -10.17
N PRO A 73 5.08 -8.96 -9.66
CA PRO A 73 5.36 -9.95 -8.64
C PRO A 73 6.30 -11.03 -9.19
N GLY A 74 7.14 -11.59 -8.32
CA GLY A 74 8.07 -12.65 -8.68
C GLY A 74 9.46 -12.46 -8.07
N PRO A 75 10.46 -13.22 -8.54
CA PRO A 75 11.83 -13.07 -8.07
C PRO A 75 12.40 -11.70 -8.48
N THR A 76 13.21 -11.12 -7.60
CA THR A 76 13.94 -9.88 -7.87
C THR A 76 14.76 -9.99 -9.15
N ARG A 77 14.55 -9.05 -10.07
CA ARG A 77 15.20 -8.95 -11.38
C ARG A 77 16.49 -8.15 -11.34
N LYS A 78 16.59 -7.16 -10.46
CA LYS A 78 17.78 -6.30 -10.31
C LYS A 78 18.16 -6.11 -8.86
N LYS A 79 19.47 -6.10 -8.58
CA LYS A 79 20.04 -5.80 -7.26
C LYS A 79 21.18 -4.81 -7.45
N VAL A 80 21.19 -3.75 -6.65
CA VAL A 80 22.27 -2.76 -6.63
C VAL A 80 22.57 -2.36 -5.19
N PRO A 81 23.84 -2.37 -4.75
CA PRO A 81 24.20 -1.87 -3.43
C PRO A 81 24.08 -0.34 -3.38
N CYS A 82 23.51 0.19 -2.30
CA CYS A 82 23.52 1.62 -2.01
C CYS A 82 24.97 2.08 -1.81
N SER A 83 25.42 3.09 -2.56
CA SER A 83 26.79 3.63 -2.46
C SER A 83 27.09 4.28 -1.10
N ARG A 84 26.07 4.59 -0.27
CA ARG A 84 26.23 5.21 1.04
C ARG A 84 26.20 4.22 2.21
N CYS A 85 25.23 3.31 2.24
CA CYS A 85 25.04 2.38 3.37
C CYS A 85 25.30 0.91 3.03
N GLY A 86 25.60 0.56 1.78
CA GLY A 86 25.87 -0.82 1.34
C GLY A 86 24.64 -1.73 1.24
N GLN A 87 23.48 -1.34 1.77
CA GLN A 87 22.26 -2.14 1.69
C GLN A 87 21.83 -2.37 0.23
N VAL A 88 21.37 -3.58 -0.08
CA VAL A 88 20.93 -3.96 -1.42
C VAL A 88 19.54 -3.39 -1.71
N VAL A 89 19.50 -2.46 -2.66
CA VAL A 89 18.28 -1.97 -3.30
C VAL A 89 17.89 -2.94 -4.42
N ARG A 90 16.60 -3.22 -4.54
CA ARG A 90 16.05 -4.22 -5.46
C ARG A 90 15.12 -3.58 -6.47
N ASP A 91 15.03 -4.19 -7.65
CA ASP A 91 13.98 -3.95 -8.63
C ASP A 91 13.82 -2.48 -9.00
N ASN A 92 14.94 -1.84 -9.37
CA ASN A 92 15.00 -0.43 -9.81
C ASN A 92 14.46 0.60 -8.80
N ARG A 93 14.46 0.28 -7.51
CA ARG A 93 14.01 1.20 -6.45
C ARG A 93 15.10 2.15 -5.95
N GLU A 94 16.29 2.13 -6.55
CA GLU A 94 17.37 3.07 -6.25
C GLU A 94 17.05 4.48 -6.74
N VAL A 95 17.60 5.46 -6.04
CA VAL A 95 17.59 6.86 -6.45
C VAL A 95 18.99 7.18 -6.97
N VAL A 96 19.09 7.64 -8.21
CA VAL A 96 20.37 8.04 -8.81
C VAL A 96 20.60 9.53 -8.53
N GLN A 97 21.64 9.86 -7.77
CA GLN A 97 22.05 11.23 -7.47
C GLN A 97 23.56 11.35 -7.69
N ASN A 98 23.99 12.35 -8.47
CA ASN A 98 25.41 12.58 -8.80
C ASN A 98 26.14 11.34 -9.33
N GLY A 99 25.46 10.47 -10.08
CA GLY A 99 26.02 9.23 -10.61
C GLY A 99 26.10 8.05 -9.62
N HIS A 100 25.66 8.23 -8.38
CA HIS A 100 25.63 7.18 -7.36
C HIS A 100 24.24 6.58 -7.20
N ASN A 101 24.18 5.26 -7.01
CA ASN A 101 22.95 4.54 -6.70
C ASN A 101 22.72 4.56 -5.19
N LEU A 102 21.61 5.17 -4.74
CA LEU A 102 21.29 5.31 -3.32
C LEU A 102 19.96 4.63 -2.99
N CYS A 103 19.83 4.09 -1.77
CA CYS A 103 18.53 3.68 -1.26
C CYS A 103 17.68 4.92 -0.91
N LYS A 104 16.34 4.79 -0.92
CA LYS A 104 15.43 5.91 -0.59
C LYS A 104 15.77 6.59 0.74
N PRO A 105 16.03 5.87 1.86
CA PRO A 105 16.47 6.50 3.12
C PRO A 105 17.72 7.37 2.97
N CYS A 106 18.74 6.89 2.26
CA CYS A 106 19.99 7.62 2.08
C CYS A 106 19.87 8.85 1.19
N ALA A 107 18.92 8.86 0.23
CA ALA A 107 18.75 9.91 -0.77
C ALA A 107 17.67 10.95 -0.42
N GLN A 108 16.61 10.54 0.28
CA GLN A 108 15.39 11.33 0.51
C GLN A 108 15.02 11.43 1.99
N GLY A 109 15.73 10.72 2.86
CA GLY A 109 15.38 10.60 4.27
C GLY A 109 14.43 9.45 4.56
N SER A 110 14.15 9.23 5.84
CA SER A 110 13.35 8.13 6.37
C SER A 110 12.46 8.61 7.51
N TYR A 111 11.46 7.79 7.87
CA TYR A 111 10.63 8.01 9.06
C TYR A 111 11.38 7.75 10.39
N PHE A 112 12.63 7.29 10.31
CA PHE A 112 13.52 7.05 11.44
C PHE A 112 14.82 7.87 11.28
N SER A 113 15.51 8.12 12.39
CA SER A 113 16.77 8.86 12.48
C SER A 113 17.74 8.17 13.44
N GLU A 114 19.01 8.60 13.44
CA GLU A 114 20.03 8.15 14.42
C GLU A 114 20.18 6.62 14.53
N SER A 115 20.12 5.93 13.39
CA SER A 115 20.28 4.48 13.34
C SER A 115 21.72 4.08 13.68
N GLU A 116 21.91 3.41 14.80
CA GLU A 116 23.18 2.81 15.22
C GLU A 116 23.18 1.30 14.96
N GLU A 117 24.34 0.76 14.58
CA GLU A 117 24.50 -0.68 14.39
C GLU A 117 24.63 -1.37 15.76
N ILE A 118 23.74 -2.32 16.02
CA ILE A 118 23.73 -3.09 17.27
C ILE A 118 24.63 -4.31 17.08
N THR A 119 25.57 -4.51 18.00
CA THR A 119 26.49 -5.67 17.97
C THR A 119 25.82 -6.94 18.52
N TRP A 120 26.34 -8.12 18.20
CA TRP A 120 25.80 -9.41 18.66
C TRP A 120 25.49 -9.49 20.18
N PRO A 121 26.35 -9.00 21.09
CA PRO A 121 26.03 -8.93 22.51
C PRO A 121 24.77 -8.11 22.83
N ASP A 122 24.57 -7.00 22.14
CA ASP A 122 23.46 -6.08 22.36
C ASP A 122 22.16 -6.55 21.67
N MET A 123 22.26 -7.41 20.64
CA MET A 123 21.10 -8.00 19.96
C MET A 123 20.33 -9.01 20.83
N ASN A 124 20.98 -9.63 21.81
CA ASN A 124 20.38 -10.62 22.71
C ASN A 124 19.94 -10.01 24.05
N ARG A 125 19.89 -8.67 24.16
CA ARG A 125 19.31 -8.01 25.33
C ARG A 125 17.80 -8.24 25.36
N THR A 126 17.35 -9.12 26.24
CA THR A 126 15.96 -9.10 26.70
C THR A 126 15.77 -7.84 27.54
N PRO A 127 14.68 -7.06 27.35
CA PRO A 127 14.32 -6.05 28.33
C PRO A 127 14.07 -6.78 29.65
N ALA A 128 15.03 -6.74 30.57
CA ALA A 128 14.79 -7.20 31.93
C ALA A 128 13.59 -6.39 32.45
N GLN A 129 12.59 -7.12 32.93
CA GLN A 129 11.34 -6.59 33.46
C GLN A 129 11.64 -5.39 34.39
N LYS A 130 10.89 -4.29 34.18
CA LYS A 130 10.89 -3.13 35.07
C LYS A 130 10.75 -3.52 36.53
#